data_AF-A0A8R2RC37-F1
#
_entry.id   AF-A0A8R2RC37-F1
#
_cell.length_a   1.000
_cell.length_b   1.000
_cell.length_c   1.000
_cell.angle_alpha   90.00
_cell.angle_beta   90.00
_cell.angle_gamma   90.00
#
_symmetry.space_group_name_H-M   'P 1'
#
loop_
_entity.id
_entity.type
_entity.pdbx_description
1 polymer ?
#
loop_
_entity_poly.entity_id
_entity_poly.type
_entity_poly.pdbx_seq_one_letter_code
_entity_poly.pdbx_strand_id
1 'polypeptide(L)'
;MVVKLPDACLEVGVPLGGWSSGVACCPNCRHQLRVSLAPASGKCHALPSPHTPPFTVPPTYWPHSPLYAPPSPIVPAPYNDELKRLADTLSALRLSGWYYDTLNWQGARTLLKDASVGAFVVRDSGDRNFIFSLSVQTERGPTSVRLHYEQGFFRLDCDRPLARYMPRFRCVVEMVQQYRRAGQRGAAGTVWVDREGCPHSPVLLTHPLRKSPPSLMHAARLAVHKALDSNPLTPKLWCAPKHRLLPLPSTLIDYLGEYPYSI
;
A
#
# COMPACT_ATOMS: atom_id res chain seq x y z
N MET A 1 2.05 0.67 -14.16
CA MET A 1 2.25 1.12 -12.76
C MET A 1 1.14 2.10 -12.37
N VAL A 2 1.16 2.70 -11.17
CA VAL A 2 0.23 3.76 -10.76
C VAL A 2 0.99 5.03 -10.45
N VAL A 3 0.51 6.14 -10.98
CA VAL A 3 0.97 7.48 -10.65
C VAL A 3 -0.14 8.21 -9.90
N LYS A 4 0.22 8.93 -8.83
CA LYS A 4 -0.64 9.92 -8.20
C LYS A 4 -0.27 11.30 -8.76
N LEU A 5 -1.14 11.86 -9.58
CA LEU A 5 -1.09 13.27 -9.96
C LEU A 5 -1.30 14.13 -8.70
N PRO A 6 -0.49 15.17 -8.45
CA PRO A 6 -0.84 16.21 -7.50
C PRO A 6 -2.07 16.98 -8.02
N ASP A 7 -2.84 17.58 -7.11
CA ASP A 7 -4.02 18.38 -7.46
C ASP A 7 -3.62 19.64 -8.25
N ALA A 8 -3.54 19.49 -9.58
CA ALA A 8 -3.16 20.53 -10.52
C ALA A 8 -4.41 21.16 -11.14
N CYS A 9 -5.00 22.14 -10.43
CA CYS A 9 -5.91 23.09 -11.05
C CYS A 9 -5.13 24.00 -12.02
N LEU A 10 -4.93 23.52 -13.25
CA LEU A 10 -4.37 24.28 -14.37
C LEU A 10 -5.52 24.68 -15.31
N GLU A 11 -6.26 25.71 -14.91
CA GLU A 11 -7.09 26.48 -15.85
C GLU A 11 -6.15 27.30 -16.76
N VAL A 12 -6.10 26.94 -18.04
CA VAL A 12 -5.24 27.62 -19.03
C VAL A 12 -5.96 28.86 -19.56
N GLY A 13 -5.73 29.99 -18.91
CA GLY A 13 -6.13 31.32 -19.37
C GLY A 13 -4.96 32.10 -19.95
N VAL A 14 -4.88 32.18 -21.28
CA VAL A 14 -3.97 33.04 -22.07
C VAL A 14 -4.91 33.85 -22.97
N PRO A 15 -4.83 35.21 -23.05
CA PRO A 15 -3.77 35.78 -23.88
C PRO A 15 -3.28 37.22 -23.61
N LEU A 16 -2.27 37.59 -24.42
CA LEU A 16 -1.79 38.94 -24.78
C LEU A 16 -0.83 39.69 -23.83
N GLY A 17 0.40 39.90 -24.34
CA GLY A 17 1.01 41.24 -24.35
C GLY A 17 2.36 41.44 -23.66
N GLY A 18 3.36 41.88 -24.44
CA GLY A 18 4.38 42.85 -23.98
C GLY A 18 5.66 42.31 -23.32
N TRP A 19 6.80 42.91 -23.70
CA TRP A 19 8.10 42.70 -23.05
C TRP A 19 8.13 43.21 -21.61
N SER A 20 8.79 42.47 -20.71
CA SER A 20 10.02 42.93 -20.01
C SER A 20 10.41 41.98 -18.87
N SER A 21 11.69 42.01 -18.47
CA SER A 21 12.20 41.26 -17.31
C SER A 21 11.43 41.59 -16.03
N GLY A 22 10.60 40.66 -15.56
CA GLY A 22 9.82 40.79 -14.33
C GLY A 22 10.01 39.59 -13.41
N VAL A 23 10.35 39.85 -12.15
CA VAL A 23 10.39 38.81 -11.11
C VAL A 23 8.95 38.40 -10.79
N ALA A 24 8.56 37.18 -11.18
CA ALA A 24 7.24 36.64 -10.91
C ALA A 24 7.10 36.27 -9.42
N CYS A 25 6.47 37.13 -8.64
CA CYS A 25 6.08 36.85 -7.25
C CYS A 25 4.70 36.20 -7.20
N CYS A 26 4.56 35.08 -6.46
CA CYS A 26 3.24 34.55 -6.13
C CYS A 26 2.47 35.56 -5.25
N PRO A 27 1.24 35.97 -5.64
CA PRO A 27 0.53 37.09 -4.98
C PRO A 27 0.10 36.80 -3.54
N ASN A 28 0.16 35.54 -3.07
CA ASN A 28 -0.36 35.14 -1.75
C ASN A 28 0.70 34.68 -0.74
N CYS A 29 2.01 34.68 -1.08
CA CYS A 29 3.03 34.07 -0.21
C CYS A 29 4.32 34.86 0.03
N ARG A 30 4.69 35.84 -0.82
CA ARG A 30 5.89 36.72 -0.70
C ARG A 30 7.29 36.09 -0.46
N HIS A 31 7.43 34.76 -0.37
CA HIS A 31 8.72 34.10 -0.17
C HIS A 31 9.50 33.97 -1.49
N GLN A 32 10.76 34.40 -1.49
CA GLN A 32 11.68 34.22 -2.63
C GLN A 32 12.19 32.77 -2.65
N LEU A 33 11.80 31.99 -3.66
CA LEU A 33 12.42 30.68 -3.91
C LEU A 33 13.72 30.85 -4.69
N ARG A 34 14.82 31.11 -3.96
CA ARG A 34 16.18 31.05 -4.51
C ARG A 34 16.68 29.61 -4.43
N VAL A 35 16.61 28.87 -5.54
CA VAL A 35 17.25 27.56 -5.67
C VAL A 35 18.52 27.70 -6.50
N SER A 36 19.65 27.50 -5.85
CA SER A 36 20.96 27.32 -6.47
C SER A 36 21.68 26.23 -5.69
N LEU A 37 22.28 25.26 -6.38
CA LEU A 37 23.54 24.64 -5.99
C LEU A 37 24.09 23.82 -7.16
N ALA A 38 25.41 23.83 -7.28
CA ALA A 38 26.19 23.39 -8.44
C ALA A 38 26.71 21.94 -8.24
N PRO A 39 27.25 21.28 -9.30
CA PRO A 39 27.87 19.96 -9.16
C PRO A 39 29.30 20.04 -8.59
N ALA A 40 29.76 18.96 -7.96
CA ALA A 40 31.15 18.78 -7.54
C ALA A 40 31.71 17.46 -8.13
N SER A 41 32.97 17.50 -8.58
CA SER A 41 33.74 16.37 -9.11
C SER A 41 35.11 16.31 -8.41
N GLY A 42 35.68 15.11 -8.18
CA GLY A 42 37.03 14.98 -7.59
C GLY A 42 37.57 13.55 -7.53
N LYS A 43 38.88 13.41 -7.76
CA LYS A 43 39.70 12.17 -7.86
C LYS A 43 40.91 12.28 -6.90
N CYS A 44 41.61 11.25 -6.41
CA CYS A 44 41.48 9.77 -6.36
C CYS A 44 42.53 9.24 -5.32
N HIS A 45 42.78 7.92 -5.27
CA HIS A 45 44.10 7.24 -5.13
C HIS A 45 44.21 6.07 -4.12
N ALA A 46 44.59 4.90 -4.69
CA ALA A 46 45.49 3.80 -4.25
C ALA A 46 45.55 3.19 -2.82
N LEU A 47 45.71 1.85 -2.83
CA LEU A 47 46.15 0.89 -1.77
C LEU A 47 47.72 0.86 -1.66
N PRO A 48 48.39 0.21 -0.65
CA PRO A 48 48.23 -1.23 -0.31
C PRO A 48 48.50 -1.69 1.16
N SER A 49 48.27 -2.99 1.40
CA SER A 49 48.76 -3.82 2.55
C SER A 49 50.22 -4.31 2.28
N PRO A 50 50.92 -5.26 2.98
CA PRO A 50 50.44 -6.37 3.86
C PRO A 50 51.34 -6.78 5.10
N HIS A 51 51.04 -7.94 5.71
CA HIS A 51 51.88 -8.87 6.51
C HIS A 51 51.77 -8.96 8.06
N THR A 52 52.02 -10.19 8.56
CA THR A 52 52.04 -10.75 9.95
C THR A 52 53.01 -11.95 9.95
N PRO A 53 53.38 -12.63 11.07
CA PRO A 53 53.41 -12.30 12.51
C PRO A 53 54.87 -12.45 13.08
N PRO A 54 55.17 -12.62 14.41
CA PRO A 54 54.97 -13.90 15.12
C PRO A 54 54.62 -13.84 16.63
N PHE A 55 54.40 -15.03 17.19
CA PHE A 55 54.03 -15.45 18.55
C PHE A 55 54.74 -14.80 19.77
N THR A 56 53.98 -14.59 20.86
CA THR A 56 54.40 -14.95 22.24
C THR A 56 53.17 -15.31 23.11
N VAL A 57 53.25 -16.39 23.88
CA VAL A 57 52.34 -16.74 25.00
C VAL A 57 53.19 -16.69 26.28
N PRO A 58 52.69 -16.23 27.45
CA PRO A 58 52.46 -17.18 28.56
C PRO A 58 51.22 -16.75 29.42
N PRO A 59 50.97 -17.20 30.67
CA PRO A 59 49.64 -17.71 31.04
C PRO A 59 48.98 -16.88 32.16
N THR A 60 47.84 -17.35 32.72
CA THR A 60 47.70 -17.82 34.13
C THR A 60 46.21 -17.95 34.53
N TYR A 61 45.97 -18.88 35.43
CA TYR A 61 44.74 -19.38 36.07
C TYR A 61 43.48 -18.51 36.28
N TRP A 62 42.29 -19.15 36.10
CA TRP A 62 41.09 -19.28 36.98
C TRP A 62 40.49 -18.04 37.75
N PRO A 63 39.23 -18.04 38.27
CA PRO A 63 38.14 -19.04 38.23
C PRO A 63 36.74 -18.51 37.80
N HIS A 64 35.76 -19.43 37.77
CA HIS A 64 34.30 -19.31 37.67
C HIS A 64 33.59 -18.03 38.18
N SER A 65 32.64 -17.51 37.38
CA SER A 65 31.19 -17.37 37.74
C SER A 65 30.39 -16.56 36.70
N PRO A 66 29.32 -17.11 36.09
CA PRO A 66 28.28 -16.30 35.45
C PRO A 66 27.19 -15.95 36.48
N LEU A 67 27.02 -14.66 36.77
CA LEU A 67 25.88 -14.18 37.56
C LEU A 67 24.57 -14.42 36.79
N TYR A 68 23.55 -14.93 37.48
CA TYR A 68 22.22 -15.14 36.91
C TYR A 68 21.52 -13.80 36.70
N ALA A 69 21.70 -13.20 35.52
CA ALA A 69 20.94 -12.04 35.10
C ALA A 69 19.48 -12.45 34.83
N PRO A 70 18.47 -11.72 35.35
CA PRO A 70 17.08 -12.03 35.04
C PRO A 70 16.83 -11.84 33.54
N PRO A 71 16.08 -12.74 32.87
CA PRO A 71 15.80 -12.62 31.45
C PRO A 71 15.03 -11.31 31.18
N SER A 72 15.61 -10.45 30.35
CA SER A 72 14.93 -9.25 29.87
C SER A 72 13.65 -9.62 29.12
N PRO A 73 12.58 -8.81 29.20
CA PRO A 73 11.32 -9.13 28.54
C PRO A 73 11.55 -9.31 27.03
N ILE A 74 11.13 -10.46 26.51
CA ILE A 74 11.28 -10.83 25.10
C ILE A 74 10.42 -9.87 24.28
N VAL A 75 11.05 -8.83 23.72
CA VAL A 75 10.41 -7.98 22.71
C VAL A 75 10.14 -8.87 21.49
N PRO A 76 8.89 -8.98 21.01
CA PRO A 76 8.59 -9.75 19.81
C PRO A 76 9.45 -9.28 18.65
N ALA A 77 10.24 -10.18 18.06
CA ALA A 77 11.07 -9.82 16.92
C ALA A 77 10.19 -9.29 15.78
N PRO A 78 10.54 -8.18 15.11
CA PRO A 78 9.67 -7.51 14.13
C PRO A 78 9.25 -8.40 12.95
N TYR A 79 10.02 -9.44 12.66
CA TYR A 79 9.71 -10.49 11.70
C TYR A 79 8.39 -11.24 12.02
N ASN A 80 8.09 -11.50 13.30
CA ASN A 80 6.86 -12.20 13.69
C ASN A 80 5.61 -11.36 13.41
N ASP A 81 5.69 -10.04 13.61
CA ASP A 81 4.58 -9.11 13.31
C ASP A 81 4.37 -8.94 11.79
N GLU A 82 5.43 -9.04 10.99
CA GLU A 82 5.30 -9.05 9.53
C GLU A 82 4.70 -10.37 9.02
N LEU A 83 5.13 -11.53 9.52
CA LEU A 83 4.53 -12.83 9.18
C LEU A 83 3.06 -12.90 9.59
N LYS A 84 2.73 -12.49 10.83
CA LYS A 84 1.35 -12.47 11.33
C LYS A 84 0.44 -11.61 10.43
N ARG A 85 0.89 -10.42 10.07
CA ARG A 85 0.14 -9.51 9.19
C ARG A 85 -0.04 -10.03 7.76
N LEU A 86 0.94 -10.79 7.24
CA LEU A 86 0.76 -11.52 5.96
C LEU A 86 -0.31 -12.61 6.10
N ALA A 87 -0.30 -13.38 7.18
CA ALA A 87 -1.31 -14.40 7.46
C ALA A 87 -2.72 -13.79 7.64
N ASP A 88 -2.85 -12.73 8.43
CA ASP A 88 -4.09 -11.97 8.63
C ASP A 88 -4.63 -11.43 7.29
N THR A 89 -3.74 -10.87 6.45
CA THR A 89 -4.09 -10.37 5.11
C THR A 89 -4.57 -11.49 4.19
N LEU A 90 -3.90 -12.65 4.19
CA LEU A 90 -4.30 -13.81 3.39
C LEU A 90 -5.65 -14.39 3.86
N SER A 91 -5.88 -14.40 5.18
CA SER A 91 -7.17 -14.81 5.77
C SER A 91 -8.30 -13.87 5.31
N ALA A 92 -8.11 -12.55 5.43
CA ALA A 92 -9.08 -11.57 4.96
C ALA A 92 -9.33 -11.68 3.44
N LEU A 93 -8.28 -11.84 2.63
CA LEU A 93 -8.40 -12.06 1.19
C LEU A 93 -9.22 -13.31 0.86
N ARG A 94 -8.99 -14.44 1.54
CA ARG A 94 -9.80 -15.66 1.38
C ARG A 94 -11.26 -15.45 1.77
N LEU A 95 -11.52 -14.82 2.92
CA LEU A 95 -12.88 -14.51 3.39
C LEU A 95 -13.66 -13.60 2.43
N SER A 96 -12.98 -12.70 1.71
CA SER A 96 -13.59 -11.74 0.78
C SER A 96 -14.40 -12.37 -0.37
N GLY A 97 -14.02 -13.59 -0.77
CA GLY A 97 -14.58 -14.32 -1.91
C GLY A 97 -14.07 -13.88 -3.30
N TRP A 98 -13.28 -12.81 -3.38
CA TRP A 98 -12.74 -12.25 -4.64
C TRP A 98 -11.21 -12.38 -4.78
N TYR A 99 -10.61 -13.23 -3.94
CA TYR A 99 -9.22 -13.65 -4.04
C TYR A 99 -9.04 -14.94 -4.85
N TYR A 100 -8.13 -14.91 -5.82
CA TYR A 100 -7.82 -15.99 -6.74
C TYR A 100 -6.33 -16.35 -6.67
N ASP A 101 -6.00 -17.12 -5.63
CA ASP A 101 -4.76 -17.86 -5.46
C ASP A 101 -4.21 -18.50 -6.74
N THR A 102 -4.98 -19.37 -7.40
CA THR A 102 -4.47 -20.15 -8.55
C THR A 102 -4.49 -19.40 -9.89
N LEU A 103 -4.93 -18.14 -9.92
CA LEU A 103 -5.16 -17.40 -11.17
C LEU A 103 -3.88 -16.69 -11.63
N ASN A 104 -3.37 -17.05 -12.81
CA ASN A 104 -2.27 -16.33 -13.46
C ASN A 104 -2.77 -15.05 -14.19
N TRP A 105 -1.84 -14.28 -14.76
CA TRP A 105 -2.19 -13.01 -15.40
C TRP A 105 -3.01 -13.18 -16.69
N GLN A 106 -2.78 -14.26 -17.46
CA GLN A 106 -3.55 -14.57 -18.68
C GLN A 106 -5.00 -14.95 -18.33
N GLY A 107 -5.18 -15.76 -17.29
CA GLY A 107 -6.48 -16.13 -16.75
C GLY A 107 -7.22 -14.90 -16.22
N ALA A 108 -6.56 -14.03 -15.46
CA ALA A 108 -7.15 -12.78 -15.00
C ALA A 108 -7.57 -11.85 -16.15
N ARG A 109 -6.74 -11.72 -17.19
CA ARG A 109 -7.11 -10.99 -18.41
C ARG A 109 -8.34 -11.62 -19.08
N THR A 110 -8.40 -12.93 -19.16
CA THR A 110 -9.52 -13.65 -19.80
C THR A 110 -10.82 -13.54 -18.99
N LEU A 111 -10.73 -13.58 -17.66
CA LEU A 111 -11.85 -13.45 -16.72
C LEU A 111 -12.45 -12.03 -16.74
N LEU A 112 -11.61 -11.01 -16.87
CA LEU A 112 -12.01 -9.60 -16.81
C LEU A 112 -12.44 -9.01 -18.16
N LYS A 113 -12.08 -9.64 -19.30
CA LYS A 113 -12.26 -9.04 -20.64
C LYS A 113 -13.71 -8.64 -20.95
N ASP A 114 -14.68 -9.44 -20.51
CA ASP A 114 -16.12 -9.26 -20.73
C ASP A 114 -16.84 -8.65 -19.49
N ALA A 115 -16.09 -8.33 -18.43
CA ALA A 115 -16.64 -7.70 -17.24
C ALA A 115 -16.84 -6.18 -17.46
N SER A 116 -17.67 -5.55 -16.63
CA SER A 116 -17.86 -4.09 -16.72
C SER A 116 -16.68 -3.31 -16.11
N VAL A 117 -16.50 -2.06 -16.54
CA VAL A 117 -15.36 -1.23 -16.13
C VAL A 117 -15.29 -1.07 -14.60
N GLY A 118 -14.07 -1.21 -14.07
CA GLY A 118 -13.80 -1.23 -12.63
C GLY A 118 -14.11 -2.56 -11.93
N ALA A 119 -14.56 -3.60 -12.65
CA ALA A 119 -14.53 -4.98 -12.16
C ALA A 119 -13.08 -5.36 -11.81
N PHE A 120 -12.85 -6.01 -10.66
CA PHE A 120 -11.50 -6.39 -10.25
C PHE A 120 -11.43 -7.72 -9.50
N VAL A 121 -10.23 -8.28 -9.46
CA VAL A 121 -9.84 -9.45 -8.65
C VAL A 121 -8.44 -9.23 -8.05
N VAL A 122 -8.17 -9.81 -6.89
CA VAL A 122 -6.80 -9.96 -6.37
C VAL A 122 -6.37 -11.41 -6.54
N ARG A 123 -5.11 -11.62 -6.89
CA ARG A 123 -4.51 -12.94 -7.16
C ARG A 123 -3.06 -12.97 -6.69
N ASP A 124 -2.48 -14.16 -6.64
CA ASP A 124 -1.04 -14.29 -6.47
C ASP A 124 -0.27 -13.66 -7.64
N SER A 125 0.93 -13.18 -7.34
CA SER A 125 1.87 -12.66 -8.33
C SER A 125 2.66 -13.79 -8.99
N GLY A 126 2.79 -13.75 -10.31
CA GLY A 126 3.73 -14.62 -11.04
C GLY A 126 5.19 -14.15 -10.99
N ASP A 127 5.46 -13.00 -10.36
CA ASP A 127 6.80 -12.46 -10.16
C ASP A 127 7.22 -12.65 -8.70
N ARG A 128 8.41 -13.25 -8.50
CA ARG A 128 8.96 -13.66 -7.19
C ARG A 128 9.23 -12.49 -6.23
N ASN A 129 9.31 -11.25 -6.73
CA ASN A 129 9.56 -10.06 -5.91
C ASN A 129 8.28 -9.51 -5.26
N PHE A 130 7.12 -10.10 -5.55
CA PHE A 130 5.82 -9.60 -5.14
C PHE A 130 4.95 -10.76 -4.66
N ILE A 131 4.13 -10.53 -3.63
CA ILE A 131 3.21 -11.57 -3.12
C ILE A 131 1.93 -11.57 -3.96
N PHE A 132 1.31 -10.40 -4.11
CA PHE A 132 -0.02 -10.28 -4.72
C PHE A 132 -0.02 -9.36 -5.95
N SER A 133 -1.06 -9.51 -6.78
CA SER A 133 -1.39 -8.60 -7.87
C SER A 133 -2.89 -8.28 -7.88
N LEU A 134 -3.23 -7.02 -8.10
CA LEU A 134 -4.58 -6.55 -8.39
C LEU A 134 -4.77 -6.51 -9.90
N SER A 135 -5.80 -7.18 -10.40
CA SER A 135 -6.20 -7.14 -11.83
C SER A 135 -7.55 -6.46 -11.95
N VAL A 136 -7.69 -5.54 -12.91
CA VAL A 136 -8.89 -4.70 -13.06
C VAL A 136 -9.24 -4.52 -14.53
N GLN A 137 -10.54 -4.50 -14.84
CA GLN A 137 -11.05 -4.11 -16.15
C GLN A 137 -11.06 -2.59 -16.27
N THR A 138 -10.34 -2.05 -17.27
CA THR A 138 -10.38 -0.63 -17.64
C THR A 138 -11.12 -0.45 -18.96
N GLU A 139 -11.39 0.79 -19.36
CA GLU A 139 -12.00 1.13 -20.67
C GLU A 139 -11.16 0.64 -21.85
N ARG A 140 -9.84 0.53 -21.68
CA ARG A 140 -8.89 0.00 -22.67
C ARG A 140 -8.60 -1.51 -22.46
N GLY A 141 -9.42 -2.19 -21.65
CA GLY A 141 -9.35 -3.62 -21.36
C GLY A 141 -8.67 -3.97 -20.02
N PRO A 142 -8.43 -5.27 -19.75
CA PRO A 142 -7.89 -5.71 -18.47
C PRO A 142 -6.43 -5.34 -18.29
N THR A 143 -6.09 -4.78 -17.12
CA THR A 143 -4.72 -4.52 -16.70
C THR A 143 -4.40 -5.19 -15.36
N SER A 144 -3.12 -5.23 -14.99
CA SER A 144 -2.63 -5.78 -13.73
C SER A 144 -1.57 -4.87 -13.12
N VAL A 145 -1.67 -4.65 -11.80
CA VAL A 145 -0.65 -4.00 -10.99
C VAL A 145 -0.21 -4.94 -9.86
N ARG A 146 1.07 -4.88 -9.52
CA ARG A 146 1.65 -5.68 -8.44
C ARG A 146 1.56 -4.92 -7.12
N LEU A 147 1.54 -5.65 -6.01
CA LEU A 147 1.46 -5.07 -4.68
C LEU A 147 2.82 -5.22 -3.99
N HIS A 148 3.51 -4.10 -3.72
CA HIS A 148 4.72 -4.12 -2.90
C HIS A 148 4.34 -4.31 -1.43
N TYR A 149 5.15 -5.07 -0.70
CA TYR A 149 5.06 -5.20 0.76
C TYR A 149 6.41 -4.81 1.36
N GLU A 150 6.43 -3.74 2.15
CA GLU A 150 7.65 -3.15 2.72
C GLU A 150 7.37 -2.68 4.15
N GLN A 151 8.25 -3.01 5.10
CA GLN A 151 8.12 -2.60 6.52
C GLN A 151 6.71 -2.92 7.08
N GLY A 152 6.11 -4.00 6.59
CA GLY A 152 4.77 -4.40 6.95
C GLY A 152 3.62 -3.60 6.34
N PHE A 153 3.81 -2.90 5.22
CA PHE A 153 2.72 -2.18 4.54
C PHE A 153 2.64 -2.50 3.06
N PHE A 154 1.41 -2.64 2.57
CA PHE A 154 1.06 -2.80 1.17
C PHE A 154 0.91 -1.45 0.48
N ARG A 155 1.37 -1.36 -0.77
CA ARG A 155 1.13 -0.25 -1.71
C ARG A 155 1.00 -0.76 -3.14
N LEU A 156 0.29 -0.03 -3.99
CA LEU A 156 0.31 -0.29 -5.44
C LEU A 156 1.71 0.00 -6.01
N ASP A 157 2.11 -0.75 -7.03
CA ASP A 157 3.36 -0.54 -7.77
C ASP A 157 3.35 0.78 -8.56
N CYS A 158 4.45 1.53 -8.42
CA CYS A 158 4.61 2.93 -8.82
C CYS A 158 6.10 3.23 -9.05
N ASP A 159 6.41 4.35 -9.72
CA ASP A 159 7.80 4.78 -9.89
C ASP A 159 8.45 5.11 -8.54
N ARG A 160 9.75 4.84 -8.41
CA ARG A 160 10.51 5.06 -7.17
C ARG A 160 10.37 6.48 -6.58
N PRO A 161 10.39 7.58 -7.36
CA PRO A 161 10.22 8.93 -6.80
C PRO A 161 8.84 9.17 -6.16
N LEU A 162 7.82 8.41 -6.60
CA LEU A 162 6.43 8.52 -6.14
C LEU A 162 6.12 7.61 -4.96
N ALA A 163 6.94 6.58 -4.68
CA ALA A 163 6.68 5.60 -3.63
C ALA A 163 6.47 6.21 -2.23
N ARG A 164 7.08 7.36 -1.94
CA ARG A 164 6.90 8.14 -0.70
C ARG A 164 5.56 8.87 -0.58
N TYR A 165 4.87 9.11 -1.70
CA TYR A 165 3.56 9.78 -1.76
C TYR A 165 2.39 8.80 -1.94
N MET A 166 2.69 7.53 -2.23
CA MET A 166 1.68 6.48 -2.34
C MET A 166 1.15 6.09 -0.96
N PRO A 167 -0.18 5.94 -0.80
CA PRO A 167 -0.75 5.50 0.47
C PRO A 167 -0.31 4.06 0.79
N ARG A 168 -0.03 3.82 2.08
CA ARG A 168 0.46 2.55 2.64
C ARG A 168 -0.62 1.97 3.55
N PHE A 169 -0.89 0.67 3.43
CA PHE A 169 -1.98 -0.01 4.12
C PHE A 169 -1.48 -1.25 4.87
N ARG A 170 -2.13 -1.65 5.96
CA ARG A 170 -1.73 -2.86 6.71
C ARG A 170 -2.29 -4.14 6.10
N CYS A 171 -3.36 -4.04 5.32
CA CYS A 171 -4.02 -5.16 4.64
C CYS A 171 -4.34 -4.81 3.18
N VAL A 172 -4.30 -5.79 2.28
CA VAL A 172 -4.70 -5.62 0.87
C VAL A 172 -6.20 -5.29 0.74
N VAL A 173 -7.07 -5.87 1.58
CA VAL A 173 -8.52 -5.58 1.56
C VAL A 173 -8.80 -4.13 1.95
N GLU A 174 -8.10 -3.63 2.97
CA GLU A 174 -8.13 -2.22 3.38
C GLU A 174 -7.73 -1.28 2.23
N MET A 175 -6.62 -1.58 1.56
CA MET A 175 -6.14 -0.84 0.39
C MET A 175 -7.19 -0.78 -0.72
N VAL A 176 -7.71 -1.93 -1.15
CA VAL A 176 -8.71 -2.03 -2.23
C VAL A 176 -9.98 -1.26 -1.87
N GLN A 177 -10.46 -1.38 -0.63
CA GLN A 177 -11.62 -0.64 -0.13
C GLN A 177 -11.39 0.88 -0.18
N GLN A 178 -10.20 1.36 0.16
CA GLN A 178 -9.88 2.78 0.11
C GLN A 178 -9.77 3.31 -1.33
N TYR A 179 -9.14 2.58 -2.26
CA TYR A 179 -9.10 2.97 -3.67
C TYR A 179 -10.50 2.98 -4.31
N ARG A 180 -11.36 2.02 -3.96
CA ARG A 180 -12.79 2.03 -4.36
C ARG A 180 -13.53 3.27 -3.88
N ARG A 181 -13.43 3.59 -2.58
CA ARG A 181 -14.06 4.79 -1.99
C ARG A 181 -13.52 6.08 -2.59
N ALA A 182 -12.22 6.11 -2.93
CA ALA A 182 -11.59 7.25 -3.57
C ALA A 182 -12.15 7.46 -4.97
N GLY A 183 -12.17 6.41 -5.83
CA GLY A 183 -12.73 6.48 -7.18
C GLY A 183 -14.23 6.80 -7.24
N GLN A 184 -15.00 6.43 -6.21
CA GLN A 184 -16.42 6.82 -6.07
C GLN A 184 -16.63 8.32 -5.84
N ARG A 185 -15.59 9.06 -5.42
CA ARG A 185 -15.63 10.52 -5.19
C ARG A 185 -15.06 11.33 -6.36
N GLY A 186 -14.91 10.69 -7.52
CA GLY A 186 -14.18 11.20 -8.68
C GLY A 186 -12.80 10.55 -8.82
N ALA A 187 -12.12 10.79 -9.95
CA ALA A 187 -10.77 10.29 -10.15
C ALA A 187 -9.81 10.94 -9.14
N ALA A 188 -9.45 10.20 -8.08
CA ALA A 188 -8.73 10.71 -6.91
C ALA A 188 -7.22 10.93 -7.16
N GLY A 189 -6.89 11.64 -8.24
CA GLY A 189 -5.53 11.88 -8.74
C GLY A 189 -4.76 10.63 -9.18
N THR A 190 -5.28 9.42 -8.95
CA THR A 190 -4.54 8.18 -9.22
C THR A 190 -4.88 7.60 -10.59
N VAL A 191 -3.85 7.38 -11.40
CA VAL A 191 -3.93 7.01 -12.80
C VAL A 191 -3.05 5.79 -13.06
N TRP A 192 -3.61 4.81 -13.77
CA TRP A 192 -2.85 3.71 -14.36
C TRP A 192 -1.89 4.27 -15.40
N VAL A 193 -0.64 3.87 -15.34
CA VAL A 193 0.41 4.22 -16.30
C VAL A 193 0.91 2.96 -16.97
N ASP A 194 1.17 3.03 -18.27
CA ASP A 194 1.69 1.92 -19.08
C ASP A 194 3.20 1.67 -18.80
N ARG A 195 3.93 1.05 -19.73
CA ARG A 195 5.38 0.77 -19.57
C ARG A 195 6.22 1.93 -20.08
N GLU A 196 5.62 2.76 -20.92
CA GLU A 196 6.20 3.89 -21.63
C GLU A 196 6.11 5.18 -20.80
N GLY A 197 5.39 5.14 -19.66
CA GLY A 197 5.22 6.26 -18.73
C GLY A 197 3.99 7.13 -19.04
N CYS A 198 3.15 6.72 -20.00
CA CYS A 198 1.99 7.49 -20.43
C CYS A 198 0.75 7.17 -19.56
N PRO A 199 -0.09 8.19 -19.26
CA PRO A 199 -1.34 7.98 -18.53
C PRO A 199 -2.31 7.16 -19.36
N HIS A 200 -2.73 6.02 -18.81
CA HIS A 200 -3.55 5.04 -19.51
C HIS A 200 -5.05 5.22 -19.22
N SER A 201 -5.42 5.37 -17.94
CA SER A 201 -6.81 5.48 -17.44
C SER A 201 -6.82 5.70 -15.92
N PRO A 202 -7.82 6.36 -15.30
CA PRO A 202 -7.93 6.47 -13.84
C PRO A 202 -7.98 5.13 -13.08
N VAL A 203 -7.52 5.10 -11.83
CA VAL A 203 -7.65 3.95 -10.92
C VAL A 203 -9.09 3.85 -10.41
N LEU A 204 -9.95 3.21 -11.20
CA LEU A 204 -11.35 2.97 -10.87
C LEU A 204 -11.56 1.52 -10.43
N LEU A 205 -11.98 1.31 -9.18
CA LEU A 205 -12.43 0.02 -8.64
C LEU A 205 -13.90 0.15 -8.25
N THR A 206 -14.80 -0.62 -8.86
CA THR A 206 -16.25 -0.49 -8.66
C THR A 206 -16.84 -1.68 -7.89
N HIS A 207 -16.55 -2.89 -8.33
CA HIS A 207 -17.09 -4.12 -7.77
C HIS A 207 -16.10 -5.30 -7.87
N PRO A 208 -15.96 -6.12 -6.82
CA PRO A 208 -15.16 -7.33 -6.88
C PRO A 208 -15.89 -8.45 -7.64
N LEU A 209 -15.18 -9.17 -8.53
CA LEU A 209 -15.67 -10.42 -9.11
C LEU A 209 -15.39 -11.58 -8.15
N ARG A 210 -16.44 -12.07 -7.48
CA ARG A 210 -16.31 -13.20 -6.55
C ARG A 210 -16.33 -14.55 -7.27
N LYS A 211 -15.59 -15.54 -6.73
CA LYS A 211 -15.63 -16.95 -7.17
C LYS A 211 -17.03 -17.56 -7.01
N SER A 212 -17.78 -17.11 -6.00
CA SER A 212 -19.13 -17.57 -5.64
C SER A 212 -19.87 -16.47 -4.88
N PRO A 213 -21.22 -16.49 -4.82
CA PRO A 213 -21.96 -15.55 -3.96
C PRO A 213 -21.56 -15.74 -2.48
N PRO A 214 -21.48 -14.66 -1.68
CA PRO A 214 -21.19 -14.77 -0.26
C PRO A 214 -22.32 -15.49 0.48
N SER A 215 -21.98 -16.22 1.55
CA SER A 215 -22.99 -16.77 2.46
C SER A 215 -23.84 -15.65 3.07
N LEU A 216 -25.08 -15.95 3.48
CA LEU A 216 -25.96 -14.97 4.12
C LEU A 216 -25.30 -14.30 5.34
N MET A 217 -24.57 -15.08 6.15
CA MET A 217 -23.81 -14.59 7.29
C MET A 217 -22.71 -13.58 6.87
N HIS A 218 -21.97 -13.86 5.79
CA HIS A 218 -20.96 -12.93 5.29
C HIS A 218 -21.60 -11.70 4.63
N ALA A 219 -22.68 -11.87 3.88
CA ALA A 219 -23.44 -10.76 3.29
C ALA A 219 -23.99 -9.80 4.37
N ALA A 220 -24.49 -10.35 5.49
CA ALA A 220 -24.88 -9.57 6.66
C ALA A 220 -23.69 -8.82 7.28
N ARG A 221 -22.52 -9.46 7.46
CA ARG A 221 -21.28 -8.80 7.91
C ARG A 221 -20.87 -7.63 7.00
N LEU A 222 -20.94 -7.81 5.68
CA LEU A 222 -20.67 -6.73 4.71
C LEU A 222 -21.68 -5.57 4.84
N ALA A 223 -22.97 -5.89 5.00
CA ALA A 223 -24.03 -4.90 5.17
C ALA A 223 -23.87 -4.09 6.46
N VAL A 224 -23.54 -4.76 7.58
CA VAL A 224 -23.25 -4.11 8.87
C VAL A 224 -22.07 -3.16 8.76
N HIS A 225 -20.93 -3.60 8.21
CA HIS A 225 -19.77 -2.70 8.03
C HIS A 225 -20.08 -1.56 7.05
N LYS A 226 -20.83 -1.80 5.98
CA LYS A 226 -21.30 -0.74 5.06
C LYS A 226 -22.16 0.28 5.79
N ALA A 227 -23.04 -0.14 6.70
CA ALA A 227 -23.85 0.76 7.52
C ALA A 227 -22.99 1.55 8.51
N LEU A 228 -22.03 0.91 9.21
CA LEU A 228 -21.09 1.55 10.13
C LEU A 228 -20.13 2.53 9.43
N ASP A 229 -19.80 2.28 8.16
CA ASP A 229 -19.02 3.20 7.31
C ASP A 229 -19.83 4.43 6.89
N SER A 230 -21.11 4.22 6.54
CA SER A 230 -22.00 5.24 5.99
C SER A 230 -22.63 6.13 7.07
N ASN A 231 -22.94 5.55 8.23
CA ASN A 231 -23.47 6.23 9.41
C ASN A 231 -22.37 6.30 10.48
N PRO A 232 -21.70 7.45 10.65
CA PRO A 232 -20.74 7.64 11.73
C PRO A 232 -21.51 7.78 13.06
N LEU A 233 -21.77 6.65 13.73
CA LEU A 233 -22.10 6.62 15.15
C LEU A 233 -21.06 7.47 15.90
N THR A 234 -21.50 8.61 16.45
CA THR A 234 -20.71 9.46 17.33
C THR A 234 -20.87 8.97 18.78
N PRO A 235 -19.84 9.12 19.65
CA PRO A 235 -18.63 9.94 19.47
C PRO A 235 -17.46 9.21 18.80
N LYS A 236 -16.45 10.01 18.39
CA LYS A 236 -15.12 9.55 17.96
C LYS A 236 -14.31 8.98 19.12
N LEU A 237 -14.78 7.93 19.78
CA LEU A 237 -13.96 7.14 20.70
C LEU A 237 -12.93 6.36 19.88
N TRP A 238 -11.71 6.90 19.78
CA TRP A 238 -10.54 6.25 19.15
C TRP A 238 -10.12 4.94 19.84
N CYS A 239 -10.82 4.51 20.90
CA CYS A 239 -10.46 3.40 21.76
C CYS A 239 -10.89 2.01 21.24
N ALA A 240 -11.90 1.92 20.34
CA ALA A 240 -12.44 0.63 19.91
C ALA A 240 -12.92 0.62 18.44
N PRO A 241 -12.81 -0.52 17.72
CA PRO A 241 -13.45 -0.69 16.42
C PRO A 241 -14.98 -0.51 16.51
N LYS A 242 -15.57 0.22 15.56
CA LYS A 242 -17.02 0.56 15.56
C LYS A 242 -17.95 -0.62 15.81
N HIS A 243 -17.64 -1.80 15.26
CA HIS A 243 -18.47 -3.00 15.41
C HIS A 243 -18.56 -3.48 16.87
N ARG A 244 -17.55 -3.21 17.72
CA ARG A 244 -17.57 -3.55 19.16
C ARG A 244 -18.53 -2.69 20.00
N LEU A 245 -19.09 -1.63 19.41
CA LEU A 245 -20.09 -0.77 20.05
C LEU A 245 -21.53 -1.26 19.79
N LEU A 246 -21.71 -2.31 18.97
CA LEU A 246 -23.03 -2.88 18.70
C LEU A 246 -23.50 -3.75 19.88
N PRO A 247 -24.80 -3.72 20.24
CA PRO A 247 -25.36 -4.56 21.30
C PRO A 247 -25.59 -6.00 20.78
N LEU A 248 -24.51 -6.71 20.47
CA LEU A 248 -24.51 -8.08 19.95
C LEU A 248 -23.73 -9.02 20.89
N PRO A 249 -24.06 -10.33 20.91
CA PRO A 249 -23.23 -11.35 21.57
C PRO A 249 -21.77 -11.32 21.10
N SER A 250 -20.84 -11.62 22.00
CA SER A 250 -19.39 -11.62 21.73
C SER A 250 -19.01 -12.41 20.48
N THR A 251 -19.62 -13.58 20.27
CA THR A 251 -19.40 -14.44 19.09
C THR A 251 -19.71 -13.72 17.76
N LEU A 252 -20.71 -12.85 17.72
CA LEU A 252 -21.01 -12.03 16.54
C LEU A 252 -20.06 -10.82 16.44
N ILE A 253 -19.65 -10.24 17.56
CA ILE A 253 -18.66 -9.15 17.60
C ILE A 253 -17.31 -9.64 17.05
N ASP A 254 -16.87 -10.83 17.44
CA ASP A 254 -15.62 -11.44 16.97
C ASP A 254 -15.72 -11.81 15.48
N TYR A 255 -16.83 -12.38 15.04
CA TYR A 255 -17.10 -12.65 13.61
C TYR A 255 -17.10 -11.39 12.72
N LEU A 256 -17.61 -10.25 13.24
CA LEU A 256 -17.50 -8.95 12.58
C LEU A 256 -16.05 -8.44 12.57
N GLY A 257 -15.25 -8.78 13.59
CA GLY A 257 -13.84 -8.44 13.73
C GLY A 257 -12.90 -9.21 12.79
N GLU A 258 -13.23 -10.45 12.40
CA GLU A 258 -12.47 -11.26 11.43
C GLU A 258 -12.35 -10.60 10.04
N TYR A 259 -13.36 -9.84 9.64
CA TYR A 259 -13.39 -9.13 8.35
C TYR A 259 -14.03 -7.74 8.54
N PRO A 260 -13.26 -6.74 9.02
CA PRO A 260 -13.75 -5.41 9.36
C PRO A 260 -13.90 -4.50 8.13
N TYR A 261 -14.49 -5.03 7.06
CA TYR A 261 -14.57 -4.41 5.74
C TYR A 261 -15.97 -4.55 5.12
N SER A 262 -16.33 -3.63 4.24
CA SER A 262 -17.64 -3.50 3.57
C SER A 262 -17.61 -3.84 2.07
N ILE A 263 -16.54 -4.50 1.60
CA ILE A 263 -16.29 -4.85 0.20
C ILE A 263 -16.31 -6.34 -0.10
#